data_AF-S4Y0D0-F1
#
_entry.id   AF-S4Y0D0-F1
#
_cell.length_a   1.000
_cell.length_b   1.000
_cell.length_c   1.000
_cell.angle_alpha   90.00
_cell.angle_beta   90.00
_cell.angle_gamma   90.00
#
_symmetry.space_group_name_H-M   'P 1'
#
loop_
_entity.id
_entity.type
_entity.pdbx_description
1 polymer ?
#
loop_
_entity_poly.entity_id
_entity_poly.type
_entity_poly.pdbx_seq_one_letter_code
_entity_poly.pdbx_strand_id
1 'polypeptide(L)'
;MTKKRAAAIVVDTSVARSCGKQGAADLHALACLDALIALRESGLMLAMSPALLAEWERHWSTFARRWFYKMRSSRRVRDVAPGQHGPTRKAARALLDTDARQAVAKDMLLVEAALASDRRVISLDEKVRRHFAVLAASVADLRSVHWANPTSTGCIAWLAAQAPDDPVWKLGTPR
;
A
#
# COMPACT_ATOMS: atom_id res chain seq x y z
N MET A 1 8.49 -17.19 24.88
CA MET A 1 8.28 -15.97 24.08
C MET A 1 7.86 -16.36 22.68
N THR A 2 6.62 -16.13 22.29
CA THR A 2 6.11 -16.40 20.94
C THR A 2 6.78 -15.42 19.96
N LYS A 3 7.47 -15.92 18.93
CA LYS A 3 8.02 -15.06 17.86
C LYS A 3 6.86 -14.25 17.25
N LYS A 4 6.88 -12.93 17.40
CA LYS A 4 5.91 -12.03 16.75
C LYS A 4 6.06 -12.19 15.23
N ARG A 5 4.96 -12.49 14.54
CA ARG A 5 4.95 -12.63 13.07
C ARG A 5 5.27 -11.27 12.44
N ALA A 6 6.11 -11.26 11.41
CA ALA A 6 6.40 -10.05 10.63
C ALA A 6 5.12 -9.51 9.98
N ALA A 7 4.89 -8.20 10.07
CA ALA A 7 3.74 -7.55 9.46
C ALA A 7 3.81 -7.61 7.92
N ALA A 8 2.66 -7.68 7.27
CA ALA A 8 2.49 -7.65 5.83
C ALA A 8 1.95 -6.30 5.37
N ILE A 9 2.53 -5.78 4.29
CA ILE A 9 2.18 -4.48 3.72
C ILE A 9 1.77 -4.65 2.25
N VAL A 10 0.72 -3.95 1.84
CA VAL A 10 0.32 -3.84 0.44
C VAL A 10 1.16 -2.76 -0.21
N VAL A 11 1.67 -3.04 -1.40
CA VAL A 11 2.40 -2.05 -2.21
C VAL A 11 1.59 -1.81 -3.47
N ASP A 12 1.28 -0.55 -3.73
CA ASP A 12 0.57 -0.10 -4.92
C ASP A 12 1.41 -0.32 -6.19
N THR A 13 0.73 -0.69 -7.26
CA THR A 13 1.28 -0.75 -8.61
C THR A 13 1.97 0.57 -9.02
N SER A 14 1.47 1.73 -8.57
CA SER A 14 2.11 3.03 -8.82
C SER A 14 3.57 3.07 -8.35
N VAL A 15 3.86 2.45 -7.20
CA VAL A 15 5.19 2.37 -6.59
C VAL A 15 6.05 1.34 -7.33
N ALA A 16 5.49 0.16 -7.61
CA ALA A 16 6.17 -0.90 -8.36
C ALA A 16 6.51 -0.50 -9.81
N ARG A 17 5.67 0.34 -10.43
CA ARG A 17 5.91 0.92 -11.75
C ARG A 17 6.99 2.00 -11.70
N SER A 18 6.98 2.84 -10.67
CA SER A 18 7.82 4.04 -10.63
C SER A 18 9.26 3.75 -10.21
N CYS A 19 9.50 2.73 -9.37
CA CYS A 19 10.86 2.33 -9.03
C CYS A 19 11.61 1.85 -10.28
N GLY A 20 12.86 2.28 -10.48
CA GLY A 20 13.67 1.83 -11.61
C GLY A 20 13.50 2.61 -12.92
N LYS A 21 12.76 3.73 -12.93
CA LYS A 21 12.97 4.76 -13.97
C LYS A 21 14.40 5.31 -13.81
N GLN A 22 15.20 5.23 -14.88
CA GLN A 22 16.60 5.64 -14.85
C GLN A 22 16.71 7.16 -14.98
N GLY A 23 17.30 7.79 -13.98
CA GLY A 23 17.67 9.21 -13.96
C GLY A 23 17.82 9.71 -12.53
N ALA A 24 19.01 10.20 -12.17
CA ALA A 24 19.29 10.72 -10.82
C ALA A 24 18.42 11.92 -10.40
N ALA A 25 17.61 12.46 -11.31
CA ALA A 25 16.75 13.62 -11.09
C ALA A 25 15.30 13.30 -10.69
N ASP A 26 14.81 12.06 -10.87
CA ASP A 26 13.43 11.73 -10.49
C ASP A 26 13.36 11.29 -9.00
N LEU A 27 13.14 12.29 -8.13
CA LEU A 27 12.99 12.07 -6.69
C LEU A 27 11.86 11.10 -6.33
N HIS A 28 10.79 11.00 -7.14
CA HIS A 28 9.69 10.06 -6.88
C HIS A 28 10.13 8.62 -7.14
N ALA A 29 10.86 8.39 -8.24
CA ALA A 29 11.39 7.08 -8.58
C ALA A 29 12.42 6.59 -7.55
N LEU A 30 13.28 7.50 -7.06
CA LEU A 30 14.23 7.21 -5.97
C LEU A 30 13.50 6.85 -4.67
N ALA A 31 12.51 7.64 -4.25
CA ALA A 31 11.74 7.34 -3.04
C ALA A 31 11.03 5.98 -3.12
N CYS A 32 10.45 5.62 -4.28
CA CYS A 32 9.84 4.31 -4.50
C CYS A 32 10.87 3.17 -4.42
N LEU A 33 12.05 3.36 -5.00
CA LEU A 33 13.16 2.41 -4.93
C LEU A 33 13.59 2.19 -3.47
N ASP A 34 13.84 3.27 -2.74
CA ASP A 34 14.26 3.23 -1.34
C ASP A 34 13.20 2.58 -0.45
N ALA A 35 11.91 2.86 -0.68
CA ALA A 35 10.82 2.21 0.04
C ALA A 35 10.80 0.68 -0.16
N LEU A 36 11.00 0.20 -1.40
CA LEU A 36 11.08 -1.25 -1.67
C LEU A 36 12.33 -1.89 -1.04
N ILE A 37 13.46 -1.18 -1.03
CA ILE A 37 14.69 -1.63 -0.37
C ILE A 37 14.46 -1.72 1.15
N ALA A 38 13.95 -0.67 1.78
CA ALA A 38 13.67 -0.62 3.21
C ALA A 38 12.64 -1.67 3.65
N LEU A 39 11.59 -1.90 2.87
CA LEU A 39 10.64 -3.00 3.10
C LEU A 39 11.35 -4.35 3.08
N ARG A 40 12.20 -4.60 2.06
CA ARG A 40 12.97 -5.83 1.99
C ARG A 40 13.94 -5.96 3.15
N GLU A 41 14.57 -4.90 3.63
CA GLU A 41 15.61 -5.01 4.67
C GLU A 41 15.02 -5.11 6.09
N SER A 42 13.84 -4.52 6.33
CA SER A 42 13.16 -4.54 7.63
C SER A 42 12.56 -5.88 8.06
N GLY A 43 12.53 -6.89 7.19
CA GLY A 43 11.87 -8.17 7.49
C GLY A 43 10.35 -8.19 7.23
N LEU A 44 9.74 -7.08 6.80
CA LEU A 44 8.32 -7.01 6.42
C LEU A 44 7.94 -8.00 5.31
N MET A 45 6.69 -8.46 5.32
CA MET A 45 6.13 -9.27 4.24
C MET A 45 5.39 -8.37 3.23
N LEU A 46 5.32 -8.80 1.97
CA LEU A 46 4.41 -8.23 0.98
C LEU A 46 3.05 -8.93 1.08
N ALA A 47 1.97 -8.19 1.27
CA ALA A 47 0.62 -8.71 1.11
C ALA A 47 0.24 -8.67 -0.38
N MET A 48 -0.17 -9.81 -0.94
CA MET A 48 -0.44 -9.93 -2.37
C MET A 48 -1.73 -10.72 -2.61
N SER A 49 -2.69 -10.11 -3.31
CA SER A 49 -3.86 -10.82 -3.82
C SER A 49 -3.64 -11.21 -5.29
N PRO A 50 -4.37 -12.20 -5.82
CA PRO A 50 -4.31 -12.51 -7.25
C PRO A 50 -4.59 -11.31 -8.16
N ALA A 51 -5.53 -10.44 -7.76
CA ALA A 51 -5.88 -9.24 -8.52
C ALA A 51 -4.76 -8.19 -8.53
N LEU A 52 -4.12 -7.97 -7.37
CA LEU A 52 -2.96 -7.07 -7.28
C LEU A 52 -1.77 -7.61 -8.08
N LEU A 53 -1.53 -8.92 -8.05
CA LEU A 53 -0.45 -9.52 -8.83
C LEU A 53 -0.69 -9.34 -10.34
N ALA A 54 -1.92 -9.58 -10.80
CA ALA A 54 -2.27 -9.40 -12.21
C ALA A 54 -2.11 -7.93 -12.65
N GLU A 55 -2.40 -6.98 -11.77
CA GLU A 55 -2.17 -5.55 -12.04
C GLU A 55 -0.68 -5.21 -12.08
N TRP A 56 0.10 -5.73 -11.13
CA TRP A 56 1.55 -5.60 -11.08
C TRP A 56 2.19 -6.14 -12.36
N GLU A 57 1.84 -7.35 -12.80
CA GLU A 57 2.44 -7.99 -13.98
C GLU A 57 2.30 -7.15 -15.25
N ARG A 58 1.23 -6.36 -15.36
CA ARG A 58 0.98 -5.44 -16.50
C ARG A 58 1.84 -4.17 -16.46
N HIS A 59 2.38 -3.80 -15.29
CA HIS A 59 2.80 -2.43 -15.03
C HIS A 59 4.11 -2.26 -14.25
N TRP A 60 4.59 -3.30 -13.57
CA TRP A 60 5.80 -3.23 -12.76
C TRP A 60 7.04 -2.97 -13.61
N SER A 61 8.01 -2.26 -13.02
CA SER A 61 9.33 -2.12 -13.61
C SER A 61 10.11 -3.43 -13.59
N THR A 62 11.21 -3.50 -14.35
CA THR A 62 12.16 -4.62 -14.25
C THR A 62 12.72 -4.78 -12.84
N PHE A 63 12.94 -3.67 -12.13
CA PHE A 63 13.38 -3.70 -10.73
C PHE A 63 12.33 -4.34 -9.83
N ALA A 64 11.08 -3.86 -9.86
CA ALA A 64 9.99 -4.38 -9.02
C ALA A 64 9.74 -5.87 -9.28
N ARG A 65 9.82 -6.32 -10.54
CA ARG A 65 9.73 -7.74 -10.87
C ARG A 65 10.81 -8.57 -10.18
N ARG A 66 12.09 -8.17 -10.31
CA ARG A 66 13.21 -8.85 -9.65
C ARG A 66 13.07 -8.83 -8.13
N TRP A 67 12.68 -7.69 -7.58
CA TRP A 67 12.41 -7.51 -6.17
C TRP A 67 11.31 -8.46 -5.67
N PHE A 68 10.19 -8.56 -6.39
CA PHE A 68 9.08 -9.46 -6.04
C PHE A 68 9.52 -10.92 -6.00
N TYR A 69 10.25 -11.41 -7.03
CA TYR A 69 10.76 -12.78 -7.02
C TYR A 69 11.75 -13.04 -5.88
N LYS A 70 12.52 -12.03 -5.48
CA LYS A 70 13.38 -12.14 -4.29
C LYS A 70 12.57 -12.23 -3.00
N MET A 71 11.51 -11.44 -2.86
CA MET A 71 10.57 -11.54 -1.74
C MET A 71 9.90 -12.91 -1.69
N ARG A 72 9.45 -13.43 -2.84
CA ARG A 72 8.78 -14.72 -2.96
C ARG A 72 9.70 -15.90 -2.63
N SER A 73 10.90 -15.94 -3.21
CA SER A 73 11.90 -16.99 -2.91
C SER A 73 12.37 -16.97 -1.45
N SER A 74 12.35 -15.79 -0.81
CA SER A 74 12.64 -15.63 0.62
C SER A 74 11.43 -15.89 1.53
N ARG A 75 10.31 -16.41 1.00
CA ARG A 75 9.05 -16.67 1.74
C ARG A 75 8.46 -15.43 2.43
N ARG A 76 8.63 -14.25 1.83
CA ARG A 76 8.17 -12.96 2.33
C ARG A 76 7.04 -12.35 1.50
N VAL A 77 6.30 -13.20 0.79
CA VAL A 77 5.01 -12.86 0.20
C VAL A 77 3.93 -13.60 0.98
N ARG A 78 2.91 -12.86 1.43
CA ARG A 78 1.72 -13.40 2.08
C ARG A 78 0.58 -13.26 1.10
N ASP A 79 0.09 -14.40 0.63
CA ASP A 79 -1.11 -14.43 -0.19
C ASP A 79 -2.31 -14.00 0.66
N VAL A 80 -3.06 -13.03 0.16
CA VAL A 80 -4.32 -12.57 0.76
C VAL A 80 -5.47 -12.95 -0.15
N ALA A 81 -6.56 -13.42 0.45
CA ALA A 81 -7.75 -13.75 -0.31
C ALA A 81 -8.29 -12.50 -1.02
N PRO A 82 -8.85 -12.64 -2.24
CA PRO A 82 -9.64 -11.57 -2.84
C PRO A 82 -10.78 -11.20 -1.88
N GLY A 83 -10.74 -10.00 -1.34
CA GLY A 83 -11.77 -9.48 -0.46
C GLY A 83 -12.69 -8.53 -1.21
N GLN A 84 -13.95 -8.46 -0.78
CA GLN A 84 -14.82 -7.33 -1.10
C GLN A 84 -15.22 -6.64 0.21
N HIS A 85 -14.91 -5.35 0.34
CA HIS A 85 -15.31 -4.59 1.52
C HIS A 85 -16.61 -3.82 1.25
N GLY A 86 -17.73 -4.52 1.44
CA GLY A 86 -19.09 -3.99 1.25
C GLY A 86 -19.33 -2.61 1.90
N PRO A 87 -18.95 -2.40 3.18
CA PRO A 87 -19.12 -1.10 3.83
C PRO A 87 -18.41 0.05 3.11
N THR A 88 -17.16 -0.15 2.68
CA THR A 88 -16.40 0.88 1.95
C THR A 88 -17.02 1.16 0.59
N ARG A 89 -17.41 0.12 -0.15
CA ARG A 89 -18.06 0.28 -1.46
C ARG A 89 -19.40 1.00 -1.35
N LYS A 90 -20.19 0.70 -0.31
CA LYS A 90 -21.46 1.40 -0.02
C LYS A 90 -21.21 2.87 0.33
N ALA A 91 -20.26 3.15 1.21
CA ALA A 91 -19.90 4.52 1.59
C ALA A 91 -19.40 5.34 0.38
N ALA A 92 -18.55 4.76 -0.48
CA ALA A 92 -18.08 5.41 -1.70
C ALA A 92 -19.23 5.80 -2.66
N ARG A 93 -20.29 4.97 -2.75
CA ARG A 93 -21.48 5.31 -3.55
C ARG A 93 -22.31 6.44 -2.94
N ALA A 94 -22.37 6.51 -1.61
CA ALA A 94 -23.19 7.49 -0.90
C ALA A 94 -22.51 8.85 -0.74
N LEU A 95 -21.19 8.89 -0.56
CA LEU A 95 -20.46 10.08 -0.09
C LEU A 95 -19.57 10.74 -1.14
N LEU A 96 -19.20 10.02 -2.20
CA LEU A 96 -18.30 10.55 -3.23
C LEU A 96 -19.05 10.89 -4.51
N ASP A 97 -18.63 11.97 -5.15
CA ASP A 97 -19.00 12.29 -6.53
C ASP A 97 -18.49 11.22 -7.51
N THR A 98 -18.90 11.35 -8.79
CA THR A 98 -18.57 10.37 -9.82
C THR A 98 -17.07 10.19 -10.02
N ASP A 99 -16.30 11.27 -10.05
CA ASP A 99 -14.87 11.23 -10.34
C ASP A 99 -14.08 10.64 -9.16
N ALA A 100 -14.39 11.07 -7.94
CA ALA A 100 -13.81 10.53 -6.72
C ALA A 100 -14.15 9.05 -6.54
N ARG A 101 -15.38 8.65 -6.89
CA ARG A 101 -15.81 7.24 -6.86
C ARG A 101 -15.05 6.40 -7.87
N GLN A 102 -14.81 6.91 -9.08
CA GLN A 102 -14.00 6.21 -10.08
C GLN A 102 -12.54 6.08 -9.64
N ALA A 103 -11.97 7.12 -9.03
CA ALA A 103 -10.62 7.05 -8.46
C ALA A 103 -10.53 5.97 -7.37
N VAL A 104 -11.42 6.03 -6.37
CA VAL A 104 -11.48 5.03 -5.28
C VAL A 104 -11.75 3.61 -5.79
N ALA A 105 -12.54 3.45 -6.86
CA ALA A 105 -12.83 2.14 -7.42
C ALA A 105 -11.57 1.45 -8.00
N LYS A 106 -10.64 2.22 -8.59
CA LYS A 106 -9.37 1.69 -9.10
C LYS A 106 -8.50 1.13 -7.98
N ASP A 107 -8.43 1.87 -6.87
CA ASP A 107 -7.56 1.54 -5.73
C ASP A 107 -8.25 0.75 -4.61
N MET A 108 -9.50 0.34 -4.79
CA MET A 108 -10.26 -0.44 -3.80
C MET A 108 -9.56 -1.73 -3.42
N LEU A 109 -8.89 -2.37 -4.38
CA LEU A 109 -8.14 -3.61 -4.17
C LEU A 109 -6.99 -3.43 -3.16
N LEU A 110 -6.38 -2.24 -3.09
CA LEU A 110 -5.32 -1.95 -2.13
C LEU A 110 -5.87 -1.98 -0.71
N VAL A 111 -7.00 -1.32 -0.47
CA VAL A 111 -7.66 -1.27 0.83
C VAL A 111 -8.20 -2.63 1.23
N GLU A 112 -8.82 -3.36 0.30
CA GLU A 112 -9.35 -4.71 0.56
C GLU A 112 -8.23 -5.68 0.94
N ALA A 113 -7.10 -5.65 0.23
CA ALA A 113 -5.91 -6.43 0.57
C ALA A 113 -5.28 -6.00 1.91
N ALA A 114 -5.30 -4.70 2.23
CA ALA A 114 -4.80 -4.19 3.50
C ALA A 114 -5.67 -4.67 4.66
N LEU A 115 -7.00 -4.57 4.55
CA LEU A 115 -7.94 -5.05 5.57
C LEU A 115 -7.87 -6.58 5.76
N ALA A 116 -7.59 -7.34 4.69
CA ALA A 116 -7.37 -8.78 4.75
C ALA A 116 -5.97 -9.19 5.27
N SER A 117 -5.10 -8.22 5.57
CA SER A 117 -3.74 -8.46 6.07
C SER A 117 -3.49 -7.63 7.34
N ASP A 118 -2.38 -6.90 7.38
CA ASP A 118 -1.99 -6.08 8.52
C ASP A 118 -2.29 -4.61 8.27
N ARG A 119 -3.26 -4.24 7.42
CA ARG A 119 -3.80 -2.86 7.31
C ARG A 119 -2.75 -1.79 6.98
N ARG A 120 -1.76 -2.13 6.15
CA ARG A 120 -0.67 -1.22 5.75
C ARG A 120 -0.61 -1.14 4.24
N VAL A 121 -0.48 0.07 3.71
CA VAL A 121 -0.42 0.40 2.28
C VAL A 121 0.73 1.37 2.02
N ILE A 122 1.52 1.11 0.98
CA ILE A 122 2.44 2.07 0.37
C ILE A 122 1.90 2.46 -1.01
N SER A 123 1.65 3.75 -1.25
CA SER A 123 1.13 4.27 -2.52
C SER A 123 1.57 5.71 -2.75
N LEU A 124 1.76 6.11 -4.01
CA LEU A 124 2.04 7.49 -4.41
C LEU A 124 0.79 8.38 -4.47
N ASP A 125 -0.41 7.80 -4.50
CA ASP A 125 -1.63 8.55 -4.79
C ASP A 125 -2.23 9.21 -3.54
N GLU A 126 -1.81 10.45 -3.29
CA GLU A 126 -2.36 11.30 -2.21
C GLU A 126 -3.82 11.70 -2.45
N LYS A 127 -4.26 11.78 -3.71
CA LYS A 127 -5.65 12.17 -4.01
C LYS A 127 -6.59 11.04 -3.58
N VAL A 128 -6.26 9.80 -3.94
CA VAL A 128 -6.99 8.61 -3.53
C VAL A 128 -6.94 8.41 -2.02
N ARG A 129 -5.78 8.64 -1.38
CA ARG A 129 -5.66 8.65 0.10
C ARG A 129 -6.68 9.61 0.73
N ARG A 130 -6.82 10.83 0.21
CA ARG A 130 -7.80 11.83 0.70
C ARG A 130 -9.24 11.35 0.53
N HIS A 131 -9.57 10.74 -0.61
CA HIS A 131 -10.91 10.17 -0.80
C HIS A 131 -11.20 9.04 0.20
N PHE A 132 -10.26 8.14 0.45
CA PHE A 132 -10.42 7.12 1.50
C PHE A 132 -10.45 7.72 2.91
N ALA A 133 -9.76 8.82 3.17
CA ALA A 133 -9.85 9.53 4.45
C ALA A 133 -11.26 10.12 4.69
N VAL A 134 -11.92 10.64 3.66
CA VAL A 134 -13.34 11.05 3.74
C VAL A 134 -14.22 9.85 4.10
N LEU A 135 -14.00 8.70 3.44
CA LEU A 135 -14.77 7.48 3.75
C LEU A 135 -14.50 6.96 5.17
N ALA A 136 -13.30 7.15 5.70
CA ALA A 136 -12.92 6.71 7.04
C ALA A 136 -13.71 7.42 8.16
N ALA A 137 -14.31 8.58 7.88
CA ALA A 137 -15.24 9.22 8.82
C ALA A 137 -16.51 8.38 9.05
N SER A 138 -16.93 7.57 8.06
CA SER A 138 -18.14 6.73 8.12
C SER A 138 -17.85 5.23 8.21
N VAL A 139 -16.65 4.79 7.84
CA VAL A 139 -16.27 3.37 7.83
C VAL A 139 -15.13 3.13 8.83
N ALA A 140 -15.48 2.58 10.00
CA ALA A 140 -14.55 2.41 11.10
C ALA A 140 -13.29 1.61 10.73
N ASP A 141 -13.43 0.57 9.92
CA ASP A 141 -12.32 -0.28 9.49
C ASP A 141 -11.25 0.50 8.72
N LEU A 142 -11.64 1.50 7.92
CA LEU A 142 -10.69 2.32 7.17
C LEU A 142 -9.78 3.14 8.08
N ARG A 143 -10.26 3.58 9.25
CA ARG A 143 -9.45 4.34 10.22
C ARG A 143 -8.28 3.51 10.78
N SER A 144 -8.34 2.20 10.64
CA SER A 144 -7.26 1.29 11.05
C SER A 144 -6.20 1.07 9.98
N VAL A 145 -6.43 1.53 8.74
CA VAL A 145 -5.48 1.39 7.63
C VAL A 145 -4.42 2.48 7.71
N HIS A 146 -3.15 2.07 7.70
CA HIS A 146 -1.98 2.91 7.57
C HIS A 146 -1.65 3.06 6.09
N TRP A 147 -1.60 4.29 5.60
CA TRP A 147 -1.31 4.61 4.21
C TRP A 147 -0.13 5.56 4.14
N ALA A 148 1.02 5.08 3.70
CA ALA A 148 2.22 5.88 3.56
C ALA A 148 2.55 6.14 2.09
N ASN A 149 3.09 7.32 1.83
CA ASN A 149 3.63 7.67 0.54
C ASN A 149 5.15 7.65 0.63
N PRO A 150 5.85 6.95 -0.28
CA PRO A 150 7.31 6.89 -0.27
C PRO A 150 8.00 8.25 -0.20
N THR A 151 7.38 9.31 -0.76
CA THR A 151 7.96 10.67 -0.75
C THR A 151 7.70 11.44 0.55
N SER A 152 6.82 10.93 1.43
CA SER A 152 6.56 11.57 2.72
C SER A 152 7.77 11.41 3.65
N THR A 153 8.14 12.49 4.32
CA THR A 153 9.16 12.47 5.39
C THR A 153 8.80 11.41 6.43
N GLY A 154 9.79 10.59 6.81
CA GLY A 154 9.61 9.53 7.81
C GLY A 154 9.08 8.20 7.26
N CYS A 155 8.61 8.11 6.01
CA CYS A 155 8.11 6.84 5.45
C CYS A 155 9.18 5.73 5.47
N ILE A 156 10.41 6.05 5.07
CA ILE A 156 11.52 5.08 5.05
C ILE A 156 11.88 4.64 6.47
N ALA A 157 11.93 5.56 7.44
CA ALA A 157 12.18 5.23 8.83
C ALA A 157 11.07 4.36 9.43
N TRP A 158 9.81 4.65 9.09
CA TRP A 158 8.65 3.84 9.48
C TRP A 158 8.74 2.41 8.91
N LEU A 159 9.12 2.26 7.64
CA LEU A 159 9.37 0.95 7.03
C LEU A 159 10.53 0.21 7.71
N ALA A 160 11.65 0.89 7.95
CA ALA A 160 12.81 0.33 8.63
C ALA A 160 12.48 -0.17 10.05
N ALA A 161 11.58 0.53 10.75
CA ALA A 161 11.03 0.14 12.06
C ALA A 161 9.96 -0.96 11.99
N GLN A 162 9.82 -1.65 10.84
CA GLN A 162 8.83 -2.70 10.59
C GLN A 162 7.37 -2.21 10.58
N ALA A 163 7.15 -0.99 10.10
CA ALA A 163 5.83 -0.38 9.91
C ALA A 163 4.93 -0.49 11.17
N PRO A 164 5.38 0.05 12.32
CA PRO A 164 4.62 0.00 13.56
C PRO A 164 3.27 0.69 13.43
N ASP A 165 2.35 0.39 14.34
CA ASP A 165 1.09 1.14 14.42
C ASP A 165 1.41 2.57 14.84
N ASP A 166 1.12 3.53 13.96
CA ASP A 166 1.47 4.93 14.17
C ASP A 166 0.37 5.82 13.57
N PRO A 167 -0.30 6.64 14.40
CA PRO A 167 -1.41 7.49 13.99
C PRO A 167 -1.11 8.40 12.79
N VAL A 168 0.13 8.84 12.58
CA VAL A 168 0.47 9.73 11.45
C VAL A 168 0.24 9.07 10.08
N TRP A 169 0.22 7.73 10.05
CA TRP A 169 -0.04 6.97 8.83
C TRP A 169 -1.51 6.59 8.66
N LYS A 170 -2.34 6.69 9.68
CA LYS A 170 -3.75 6.26 9.61
C LYS A 170 -4.56 7.10 8.60
N LEU A 171 -5.57 6.48 8.00
CA LEU A 171 -6.57 7.21 7.23
C LEU A 171 -7.49 7.99 8.16
N GLY A 172 -7.88 9.20 7.74
CA GLY A 172 -8.75 10.09 8.53
C GLY A 172 -8.01 10.97 9.55
N THR A 173 -6.68 10.83 9.69
CA THR A 173 -5.86 11.79 10.44
C THR A 173 -5.35 12.88 9.49
N PRO A 174 -5.38 14.16 9.91
CA PRO A 174 -4.74 15.24 9.17
C PRO A 174 -3.23 14.96 9.01
N ARG A 175 -2.67 15.35 7.87
CA ARG A 175 -1.23 15.41 7.61
C ARG A 175 -0.85 16.79 7.15
#